data_AF-A0A534NYE6-F1
#
_entry.id   AF-A0A534NYE6-F1
#
_cell.length_a   1.000
_cell.length_b   1.000
_cell.length_c   1.000
_cell.angle_alpha   90.00
_cell.angle_beta   90.00
_cell.angle_gamma   90.00
#
_symmetry.space_group_name_H-M   'P 1'
#
loop_
_entity.id
_entity.type
_entity.pdbx_description
1 polymer ?
#
loop_
_entity_poly.entity_id
_entity_poly.type
_entity_poly.pdbx_seq_one_letter_code
_entity_poly.pdbx_strand_id
1 'polypeptide(L)'
;MRVLLLAALCACASPQPPPGSAGPAEAVQDLAAAIQKGDTATAWSLLSTRTQKDAEAVAARARGRADAGAEAGRAMLFTSALPGRAVEAQVVSQTGDSAEVRTADDGGGQVYRVVKEAGRWRVDLDLPR
;
A
#
# COMPACT_ATOMS: atom_id res chain seq x y z
N MET A 1 -27.13 29.95 39.88
CA MET A 1 -26.19 30.25 38.77
C MET A 1 -25.35 29.01 38.52
N ARG A 2 -25.29 28.62 37.24
CA ARG A 2 -24.72 27.38 36.71
C ARG A 2 -23.19 27.45 36.71
N VAL A 3 -22.52 26.55 37.41
CA VAL A 3 -21.09 26.27 37.18
C VAL A 3 -21.04 25.05 36.27
N LEU A 4 -20.83 25.33 34.98
CA LEU A 4 -20.65 24.35 33.92
C LEU A 4 -19.36 23.56 34.16
N LEU A 5 -19.53 22.29 34.53
CA LEU A 5 -18.51 21.24 34.41
C LEU A 5 -18.26 20.98 32.92
N LEU A 6 -17.32 21.72 32.33
CA LEU A 6 -16.71 21.38 31.05
C LEU A 6 -15.75 20.22 31.27
N ALA A 7 -16.28 18.99 31.15
CA ALA A 7 -15.48 17.79 31.00
C ALA A 7 -14.72 17.88 29.66
N ALA A 8 -13.44 18.21 29.75
CA ALA A 8 -12.51 18.18 28.64
C ALA A 8 -12.33 16.73 28.17
N LEU A 9 -13.06 16.38 27.12
CA LEU A 9 -12.80 15.20 26.29
C LEU A 9 -11.44 15.39 25.59
N CYS A 10 -10.35 15.10 26.29
CA CYS A 10 -9.09 14.75 25.65
C CYS A 10 -9.28 13.39 24.98
N ALA A 11 -9.89 13.41 23.79
CA ALA A 11 -9.78 12.30 22.86
C ALA A 11 -8.29 12.07 22.63
N CYS A 12 -7.76 11.02 23.24
CA CYS A 12 -6.45 10.47 22.90
C CYS A 12 -6.56 9.96 21.47
N ALA A 13 -6.38 10.86 20.49
CA ALA A 13 -6.10 10.47 19.13
C ALA A 13 -4.70 9.85 19.16
N SER A 14 -4.64 8.54 19.41
CA SER A 14 -3.43 7.76 19.23
C SER A 14 -2.86 8.12 17.86
N PRO A 15 -1.58 8.52 17.75
CA PRO A 15 -1.00 8.82 16.45
C PRO A 15 -1.17 7.58 15.58
N GLN A 16 -1.87 7.75 14.44
CA GLN A 16 -2.06 6.64 13.52
C GLN A 16 -0.67 6.14 13.11
N PRO A 17 -0.37 4.84 13.29
CA PRO A 17 0.95 4.32 12.98
C PRO A 17 1.29 4.62 11.51
N PRO A 18 2.56 4.88 11.18
CA PRO A 18 2.94 5.12 9.80
C PRO A 18 2.53 3.92 8.93
N PRO A 19 2.10 4.16 7.68
CA PRO A 19 1.55 3.11 6.83
C PRO A 19 2.54 1.94 6.69
N GLY A 20 2.00 0.72 6.74
CA GLY A 20 2.78 -0.52 6.76
C GLY A 20 3.44 -0.88 8.11
N SER A 21 3.25 -0.09 9.17
CA SER A 21 3.85 -0.40 10.49
C SER A 21 2.94 -1.22 11.40
N ALA A 22 1.64 -1.29 11.09
CA ALA A 22 0.65 -2.02 11.90
C ALA A 22 0.70 -3.54 11.67
N GLY A 23 0.86 -3.97 10.42
CA GLY A 23 0.88 -5.38 10.05
C GLY A 23 0.87 -5.60 8.54
N PRO A 24 1.03 -6.86 8.09
CA PRO A 24 1.06 -7.19 6.68
C PRO A 24 -0.28 -6.96 5.97
N ALA A 25 -1.41 -7.27 6.63
CA ALA A 25 -2.74 -7.01 6.07
C ALA A 25 -3.01 -5.50 5.96
N GLU A 26 -2.65 -4.74 6.99
CA GLU A 26 -2.77 -3.29 7.02
C GLU A 26 -1.91 -2.63 5.94
N ALA A 27 -0.71 -3.15 5.65
CA ALA A 27 0.12 -2.63 4.56
C ALA A 27 -0.57 -2.73 3.18
N VAL A 28 -1.31 -3.82 2.93
CA VAL A 28 -2.10 -3.97 1.69
C VAL A 28 -3.31 -3.04 1.69
N GLN A 29 -3.98 -2.87 2.83
CA GLN A 29 -5.08 -1.91 2.96
C GLN A 29 -4.62 -0.46 2.78
N ASP A 30 -3.49 -0.09 3.38
CA ASP A 30 -2.85 1.22 3.25
C ASP A 30 -2.47 1.50 1.78
N LEU A 31 -1.96 0.49 1.07
CA LEU A 31 -1.64 0.60 -0.36
C LEU A 31 -2.91 0.83 -1.18
N ALA A 32 -3.96 0.04 -0.95
CA ALA A 32 -5.24 0.19 -1.62
C ALA A 32 -5.86 1.58 -1.36
N ALA A 33 -5.80 2.06 -0.10
CA ALA A 33 -6.29 3.37 0.27
C ALA A 33 -5.47 4.51 -0.37
N ALA A 34 -4.15 4.38 -0.45
CA ALA A 34 -3.29 5.37 -1.11
C ALA A 34 -3.61 5.48 -2.61
N ILE A 35 -3.81 4.35 -3.29
CA ILE A 35 -4.17 4.30 -4.71
C ILE A 35 -5.56 4.90 -4.94
N GLN A 36 -6.55 4.57 -4.12
CA GLN A 36 -7.90 5.16 -4.21
C GLN A 36 -7.88 6.69 -4.04
N LYS A 37 -7.01 7.20 -3.17
CA LYS A 37 -6.83 8.65 -2.96
C LYS A 37 -6.00 9.32 -4.05
N GLY A 38 -5.39 8.56 -4.96
CA GLY A 38 -4.41 9.07 -5.92
C GLY A 38 -3.09 9.50 -5.27
N ASP A 39 -2.83 9.12 -4.02
CA ASP A 39 -1.59 9.39 -3.30
C ASP A 39 -0.48 8.44 -3.75
N THR A 40 0.05 8.76 -4.92
CA THR A 40 1.08 7.97 -5.61
C THR A 40 2.36 7.90 -4.78
N ALA A 41 2.69 8.93 -4.00
CA ALA A 41 3.88 8.96 -3.15
C ALA A 41 3.77 7.96 -2.00
N THR A 42 2.64 7.95 -1.29
CA THR A 42 2.38 6.97 -0.23
C THR A 42 2.30 5.56 -0.80
N ALA A 43 1.58 5.37 -1.91
CA ALA A 43 1.48 4.07 -2.59
C ALA A 43 2.87 3.54 -2.99
N TRP A 44 3.72 4.39 -3.56
CA TRP A 44 5.10 4.04 -3.93
C TRP A 44 5.94 3.66 -2.71
N SER A 45 5.83 4.40 -1.61
CA SER A 45 6.57 4.13 -0.37
C SER A 45 6.25 2.77 0.27
N LEU A 46 5.04 2.26 0.01
CA LEU A 46 4.55 0.97 0.50
C LEU A 46 4.99 -0.21 -0.37
N LEU A 47 5.60 0.03 -1.53
CA LEU A 47 6.17 -1.03 -2.36
C LEU A 47 7.54 -1.46 -1.83
N SER A 48 7.85 -2.75 -1.97
CA SER A 48 9.17 -3.29 -1.62
C SER A 48 10.27 -2.62 -2.45
N THR A 49 11.48 -2.54 -1.90
CA THR A 49 12.64 -1.97 -2.62
C THR A 49 12.88 -2.68 -3.96
N ARG A 50 12.64 -4.00 -3.99
CA ARG A 50 12.69 -4.81 -5.21
C ARG A 50 11.66 -4.31 -6.23
N THR A 51 10.39 -4.21 -5.83
CA THR A 51 9.29 -3.78 -6.70
C THR A 51 9.53 -2.38 -7.26
N GLN A 52 10.01 -1.45 -6.43
CA GLN A 52 10.35 -0.10 -6.87
C GLN A 52 11.42 -0.12 -7.98
N LYS A 53 12.48 -0.92 -7.82
CA LYS A 53 13.53 -1.07 -8.84
C LYS A 53 13.02 -1.69 -10.14
N ASP A 54 12.21 -2.75 -10.05
CA ASP A 54 11.59 -3.38 -11.22
C ASP A 54 10.66 -2.39 -11.96
N ALA A 55 9.83 -1.66 -11.23
CA ALA A 55 8.97 -0.62 -11.77
C ALA A 55 9.75 0.50 -12.47
N GLU A 56 10.87 0.95 -11.88
CA GLU A 56 11.75 1.93 -12.50
C GLU A 56 12.42 1.38 -13.77
N ALA A 57 12.82 0.11 -13.78
CA ALA A 57 13.38 -0.54 -14.97
C ALA A 57 12.34 -0.64 -16.09
N VAL A 58 11.10 -1.01 -15.78
CA VAL A 58 9.98 -1.04 -16.73
C VAL A 58 9.70 0.36 -17.26
N ALA A 59 9.64 1.37 -16.39
CA ALA A 59 9.44 2.76 -16.80
C ALA A 59 10.59 3.28 -17.69
N ALA A 60 11.84 2.92 -17.39
CA ALA A 60 13.00 3.27 -18.23
C ALA A 60 12.92 2.61 -19.62
N ARG A 61 12.50 1.34 -19.69
CA ARG A 61 12.26 0.64 -20.98
C ARG A 61 11.13 1.29 -21.76
N ALA A 62 10.06 1.72 -21.09
CA ALA A 62 8.92 2.40 -21.72
C ALA A 62 9.32 3.78 -22.26
N ARG A 63 10.19 4.53 -21.57
CA ARG A 63 10.74 5.81 -22.05
C ARG A 63 11.50 5.71 -23.36
N GLY A 64 12.16 4.58 -23.62
CA GLY A 64 12.77 4.32 -24.92
C GLY A 64 11.77 4.18 -26.06
N ARG A 65 10.46 4.07 -25.77
CA ARG A 65 9.37 3.90 -26.73
C ARG A 65 8.30 5.01 -26.69
N ALA A 66 8.21 5.81 -25.62
CA ALA A 66 7.26 6.91 -25.47
C ALA A 66 7.76 7.97 -24.46
N ASP A 67 7.45 9.26 -24.68
CA ASP A 67 7.78 10.42 -23.81
C ASP A 67 7.05 10.45 -22.45
N ALA A 68 6.77 9.30 -21.85
CA ALA A 68 6.12 9.21 -20.54
C ALA A 68 7.16 9.27 -19.40
N GLY A 69 7.14 10.35 -18.61
CA GLY A 69 8.00 10.53 -17.43
C GLY A 69 7.77 9.48 -16.33
N ALA A 70 8.69 9.41 -15.35
CA ALA A 70 8.64 8.45 -14.23
C ALA A 70 7.30 8.39 -13.51
N GLU A 71 6.73 9.55 -13.23
CA GLU A 71 5.46 9.67 -12.52
C GLU A 71 4.28 9.09 -13.31
N ALA A 72 4.26 9.26 -14.64
CA ALA A 72 3.23 8.68 -15.50
C ALA A 72 3.31 7.15 -15.53
N GLY A 73 4.53 6.60 -15.58
CA GLY A 73 4.76 5.15 -15.48
C GLY A 73 4.32 4.57 -14.14
N ARG A 74 4.58 5.30 -13.04
CA ARG A 74 4.13 4.92 -11.68
C ARG A 74 2.61 4.89 -11.58
N ALA A 75 1.93 5.93 -12.04
CA ALA A 75 0.48 5.99 -12.04
C ALA A 75 -0.17 4.82 -12.81
N MET A 76 0.41 4.44 -13.96
CA MET A 76 -0.08 3.31 -14.76
C MET A 76 0.02 1.94 -14.05
N LEU A 77 1.05 1.74 -13.21
CA LEU A 77 1.17 0.52 -12.39
C LEU A 77 0.01 0.39 -11.40
N PHE A 78 -0.44 1.52 -10.83
CA PHE A 78 -1.49 1.52 -9.82
C PHE A 78 -2.90 1.42 -10.41
N THR A 79 -3.10 1.89 -11.64
CA THR A 79 -4.38 1.74 -12.38
C THR A 79 -4.71 0.28 -12.73
N SER A 80 -3.71 -0.61 -12.80
CA SER A 80 -3.90 -1.99 -13.27
C SER A 80 -3.87 -3.03 -12.15
N ALA A 81 -3.48 -2.66 -10.93
CA ALA A 81 -3.15 -3.63 -9.88
C ALA A 81 -4.24 -3.84 -8.81
N LEU A 82 -5.17 -2.90 -8.57
CA LEU A 82 -6.06 -2.98 -7.40
C LEU A 82 -7.52 -2.57 -7.69
N PRO A 83 -8.52 -3.28 -7.11
CA PRO A 83 -9.92 -2.91 -7.25
C PRO A 83 -10.19 -1.57 -6.54
N GLY A 84 -11.00 -0.72 -7.16
CA GLY A 84 -11.27 0.65 -6.70
C GLY A 84 -12.11 0.78 -5.42
N ARG A 85 -12.17 -0.25 -4.57
CA ARG A 85 -12.98 -0.30 -3.34
C ARG A 85 -12.16 -0.76 -2.14
N ALA A 86 -12.62 -0.44 -0.94
CA ALA A 86 -12.03 -0.92 0.31
C ALA A 86 -11.88 -2.44 0.25
N VAL A 87 -10.68 -2.91 0.56
CA VAL A 87 -10.30 -4.30 0.34
C VAL A 87 -10.19 -4.98 1.69
N GLU A 88 -10.99 -6.03 1.92
CA GLU A 88 -10.78 -6.89 3.07
C GLU A 88 -9.49 -7.68 2.85
N ALA A 89 -8.50 -7.49 3.71
CA ALA A 89 -7.20 -8.14 3.61
C ALA A 89 -7.00 -9.11 4.77
N GLN A 90 -6.68 -10.36 4.45
CA GLN A 90 -6.44 -11.41 5.43
C GLN A 90 -5.06 -12.03 5.20
N VAL A 91 -4.27 -12.15 6.27
CA VAL A 91 -3.01 -12.89 6.22
C VAL A 91 -3.32 -14.38 6.08
N VAL A 92 -2.86 -15.00 5.00
CA VAL A 92 -3.05 -16.43 4.73
C VAL A 92 -1.82 -17.26 5.06
N SER A 93 -0.64 -16.64 5.07
CA SER A 93 0.62 -17.25 5.48
C SER A 93 1.57 -16.18 6.00
N GLN A 94 2.35 -16.48 7.02
CA GLN A 94 3.41 -15.60 7.51
C GLN A 94 4.62 -16.44 7.92
N THR A 95 5.78 -16.10 7.36
CA THR A 95 7.05 -16.75 7.65
C THR A 95 8.11 -15.68 7.87
N GLY A 96 8.51 -15.46 9.13
CA GLY A 96 9.51 -14.45 9.49
C GLY A 96 9.14 -13.06 8.97
N ASP A 97 10.01 -12.50 8.14
CA ASP A 97 9.88 -11.18 7.52
C ASP A 97 9.12 -11.20 6.18
N SER A 98 8.34 -12.25 5.90
CA SER A 98 7.48 -12.36 4.71
C SER A 98 6.09 -12.85 5.09
N ALA A 99 5.07 -12.34 4.42
CA ALA A 99 3.68 -12.73 4.58
C ALA A 99 2.98 -12.78 3.22
N GLU A 100 1.97 -13.63 3.11
CA GLU A 100 1.04 -13.66 2.01
C GLU A 100 -0.30 -13.15 2.54
N VAL A 101 -0.84 -12.14 1.86
CA VAL A 101 -2.07 -11.46 2.23
C VAL A 101 -3.05 -11.65 1.09
N ARG A 102 -4.15 -12.33 1.37
CA ARG A 102 -5.25 -12.46 0.43
C ARG A 102 -6.19 -11.27 0.61
N THR A 103 -6.51 -10.61 -0.49
CA THR A 103 -7.59 -9.65 -0.55
C THR A 103 -8.87 -10.35 -0.96
N ALA A 104 -10.01 -10.04 -0.35
CA ALA A 104 -11.31 -10.46 -0.87
C ALA A 104 -11.80 -9.41 -1.87
N ASP A 105 -12.06 -9.85 -3.10
CA ASP A 105 -12.80 -9.07 -4.10
C ASP A 105 -13.90 -9.94 -4.70
N ASP A 106 -14.98 -9.32 -5.20
CA ASP A 106 -16.15 -9.97 -5.81
C ASP A 106 -15.74 -10.85 -6.99
N GLY A 107 -14.63 -10.51 -7.65
CA GLY A 107 -14.10 -11.23 -8.81
C GLY A 107 -13.16 -12.39 -8.51
N GLY A 108 -12.97 -12.76 -7.23
CA GLY A 108 -11.96 -13.74 -6.82
C GLY A 108 -10.74 -13.04 -6.25
N GLY A 109 -10.57 -13.19 -4.94
CA GLY A 109 -9.52 -12.50 -4.19
C GLY A 109 -8.10 -12.71 -4.71
N GLN A 110 -7.26 -11.67 -4.68
CA GLN A 110 -5.86 -11.70 -5.09
C GLN A 110 -4.95 -11.98 -3.90
N VAL A 111 -3.83 -12.67 -4.11
CA VAL A 111 -2.82 -12.88 -3.07
C VAL A 111 -1.62 -11.98 -3.34
N TYR A 112 -1.31 -11.14 -2.36
CA TYR A 112 -0.15 -10.25 -2.37
C TYR A 112 0.91 -10.79 -1.45
N ARG A 113 2.15 -10.80 -1.94
CA ARG A 113 3.30 -10.99 -1.07
C ARG A 113 3.63 -9.67 -0.39
N VAL A 114 3.92 -9.73 0.90
CA VAL A 114 4.32 -8.59 1.72
C VAL A 114 5.60 -8.96 2.45
N VAL A 115 6.56 -8.06 2.48
CA VAL A 115 7.88 -8.27 3.10
C VAL A 115 8.16 -7.18 4.12
N LYS A 116 8.79 -7.54 5.24
CA LYS A 116 9.17 -6.57 6.26
C LYS A 116 10.55 -6.01 5.92
N GLU A 117 10.60 -4.73 5.58
CA GLU A 117 11.83 -3.98 5.28
C GLU A 117 11.95 -2.78 6.24
N ALA A 118 13.09 -2.66 6.93
CA ALA A 118 13.35 -1.57 7.88
C ALA A 118 12.24 -1.38 8.94
N GLY A 119 11.68 -2.50 9.42
CA GLY A 119 10.61 -2.50 10.42
C GLY A 119 9.21 -2.23 9.89
N ARG A 120 9.04 -2.04 8.57
CA ARG A 120 7.74 -1.78 7.93
C ARG A 120 7.41 -2.87 6.92
N TRP A 121 6.15 -3.28 6.88
CA TRP A 121 5.62 -4.18 5.88
C TRP A 121 5.42 -3.43 4.57
N ARG A 122 5.92 -4.02 3.49
CA ARG A 122 5.87 -3.47 2.14
C ARG A 122 5.40 -4.52 1.15
N VAL A 123 4.57 -4.11 0.21
CA VAL A 123 3.99 -5.00 -0.80
C VAL A 123 5.03 -5.32 -1.87
N ASP A 124 5.31 -6.61 -2.05
CA ASP A 124 6.18 -7.14 -3.09
C ASP A 124 5.32 -7.58 -4.28
N LEU A 125 5.35 -6.79 -5.36
CA LEU A 125 4.64 -7.11 -6.59
C LEU A 125 5.60 -7.82 -7.54
N ASP A 126 5.19 -8.96 -8.09
CA ASP A 126 5.93 -9.60 -9.17
C ASP A 126 5.56 -8.91 -10.48
N LEU A 127 6.33 -7.88 -10.84
CA LEU A 127 6.15 -7.17 -12.10
C LEU A 127 6.77 -7.98 -13.25
N PRO A 128 6.10 -8.06 -14.42
CA PRO A 128 6.66 -8.71 -15.60
C PRO A 128 7.92 -7.96 -16.04
N ARG A 129 8.99 -8.73 -16.28
CA ARG A 129 10.34 -8.22 -16.60
C ARG A 129 10.44 -7.87 -18.09
#